data_AF-A0A3N5F6U9-F1
#
_entry.id   AF-A0A3N5F6U9-F1
#
_cell.length_a   1.000
_cell.length_b   1.000
_cell.length_c   1.000
_cell.angle_alpha   90.00
_cell.angle_beta   90.00
_cell.angle_gamma   90.00
#
_symmetry.space_group_name_H-M   'P 1'
#
loop_
_entity.id
_entity.type
_entity.pdbx_description
1 polymer ?
#
loop_
_entity_poly.entity_id
_entity_poly.type
_entity_poly.pdbx_seq_one_letter_code
_entity_poly.pdbx_strand_id
1 'polypeptide(L)'
;MDFEAIRVDGFPIDDELTDAGNVGPDLAASMHVYLATPRALVWRNPSPDWKLFVVLLPLASRLSLMTNPIFSQLVRDWGHTIRFIGVDRDRCVHDFRSLLTDTTLRKLVEALARWLHDSGPRDGLPARAAEAATLDVLFAALGDAMLTILEARREDWGRHLAREHRLEPGEPGSLFDRASRYPDFLAQLHHALRHELLDVATYGRVLRSIDLREAAAEQRAAAMIEGTLEPVTLVKLGRTRAGRHLGCYNWLLTQPRHAAQRAYVLGKLPLFAQCFADTLIDATPRRRSGLIAAAEHDARAALLPDDARSALRQAIDSGQDRWVIEALAAHFGVQHNVLRALWRHCPAALQAPPTWHLKQILLRLNELPERVWPRDDAGWLQLASRSVPAAAG
;
A
#
# COMPACT_ATOMS: atom_id res chain seq x y z
N MET A 1 18.68 10.10 -13.75
CA MET A 1 17.46 9.94 -12.95
C MET A 1 16.39 10.80 -13.62
N ASP A 2 15.23 10.23 -13.91
CA ASP A 2 14.08 10.94 -14.47
C ASP A 2 13.02 11.09 -13.35
N PHE A 3 12.41 12.25 -13.22
CA PHE A 3 11.50 12.59 -12.12
C PHE A 3 10.15 13.07 -12.66
N GLU A 4 9.09 12.63 -12.01
CA GLU A 4 7.71 12.97 -12.37
C GLU A 4 6.86 13.14 -11.10
N ALA A 5 6.09 14.23 -11.05
CA ALA A 5 5.09 14.45 -10.01
C ALA A 5 3.69 14.18 -10.57
N ILE A 6 3.04 13.11 -10.11
CA ILE A 6 1.67 12.76 -10.52
C ILE A 6 0.70 13.71 -9.82
N ARG A 7 -0.10 14.43 -10.60
CA ARG A 7 -1.15 15.34 -10.12
C ARG A 7 -2.52 14.82 -10.50
N VAL A 8 -3.57 15.48 -10.02
CA VAL A 8 -4.93 15.27 -10.54
C VAL A 8 -5.09 16.02 -11.86
N ASP A 9 -5.98 15.50 -12.72
CA ASP A 9 -6.32 16.16 -13.98
C ASP A 9 -7.27 17.33 -13.73
N GLY A 10 -7.16 18.35 -14.58
CA GLY A 10 -8.08 19.50 -14.58
C GLY A 10 -9.41 19.16 -15.24
N PHE A 11 -10.49 19.69 -14.69
CA PHE A 11 -11.86 19.56 -15.18
C PHE A 11 -12.49 20.95 -15.37
N PRO A 12 -13.50 21.10 -16.26
CA PRO A 12 -14.14 22.40 -16.47
C PRO A 12 -14.78 23.03 -15.21
N ILE A 13 -15.18 22.20 -14.23
CA ILE A 13 -15.72 22.67 -12.95
C ILE A 13 -14.66 23.38 -12.10
N ASP A 14 -13.38 23.21 -12.41
CA ASP A 14 -12.30 23.82 -11.65
C ASP A 14 -12.30 25.33 -11.80
N ASP A 15 -12.62 25.87 -12.98
CA ASP A 15 -12.72 27.32 -13.21
C ASP A 15 -13.82 27.94 -12.32
N GLU A 16 -14.93 27.23 -12.14
CA GLU A 16 -16.06 27.63 -11.29
C GLU A 16 -15.69 27.59 -9.80
N LEU A 17 -14.90 26.61 -9.38
CA LEU A 17 -14.49 26.40 -7.99
C LEU A 17 -13.23 27.16 -7.58
N THR A 18 -12.45 27.66 -8.53
CA THR A 18 -11.24 28.46 -8.29
C THR A 18 -11.54 29.97 -8.32
N ASP A 19 -12.71 30.37 -8.81
CA ASP A 19 -13.19 31.74 -8.74
C ASP A 19 -13.72 32.09 -7.34
N ALA A 20 -12.94 32.89 -6.61
CA ALA A 20 -13.30 33.38 -5.29
C ALA A 20 -14.59 34.24 -5.29
N GLY A 21 -14.93 34.87 -6.42
CA GLY A 21 -16.16 35.64 -6.57
C GLY A 21 -17.41 34.77 -6.60
N ASN A 22 -17.28 33.51 -7.02
CA ASN A 22 -18.39 32.57 -7.15
C ASN A 22 -18.60 31.74 -5.88
N VAL A 23 -17.53 31.15 -5.34
CA VAL A 23 -17.62 30.17 -4.25
C VAL A 23 -17.05 30.66 -2.91
N GLY A 24 -16.58 31.90 -2.87
CA GLY A 24 -15.91 32.49 -1.73
C GLY A 24 -14.40 32.18 -1.69
N PRO A 25 -13.60 33.01 -0.98
CA PRO A 25 -12.14 32.93 -0.98
C PRO A 25 -11.60 31.64 -0.37
N ASP A 26 -12.24 31.12 0.67
CA ASP A 26 -11.74 29.94 1.40
C ASP A 26 -11.87 28.65 0.58
N LEU A 27 -12.99 28.48 -0.12
CA LEU A 27 -13.22 27.33 -0.98
C LEU A 27 -12.37 27.43 -2.26
N ALA A 28 -12.24 28.62 -2.84
CA ALA A 28 -11.36 28.86 -3.99
C ALA A 28 -9.88 28.60 -3.68
N ALA A 29 -9.40 29.03 -2.51
CA ALA A 29 -8.05 28.74 -2.05
C ALA A 29 -7.86 27.24 -1.80
N SER A 30 -8.83 26.58 -1.16
CA SER A 30 -8.79 25.13 -0.92
C SER A 30 -8.75 24.33 -2.23
N MET A 31 -9.49 24.78 -3.24
CA MET A 31 -9.49 24.16 -4.57
C MET A 31 -8.16 24.34 -5.31
N HIS A 32 -7.58 25.55 -5.27
CA HIS A 32 -6.24 25.80 -5.82
C HIS A 32 -5.21 24.85 -5.21
N VAL A 33 -5.17 24.75 -3.89
CA VAL A 33 -4.23 23.86 -3.20
C VAL A 33 -4.48 22.40 -3.58
N TYR A 34 -5.74 21.98 -3.64
CA TYR A 34 -6.13 20.62 -4.02
C TYR A 34 -5.62 20.21 -5.41
N LEU A 35 -5.77 21.08 -6.41
CA LEU A 35 -5.33 20.87 -7.79
C LEU A 35 -3.81 20.94 -7.94
N ALA A 36 -3.18 21.88 -7.24
CA ALA A 36 -1.76 22.12 -7.30
C ALA A 36 -0.98 20.92 -6.72
N THR A 37 -1.45 20.38 -5.60
CA THR A 37 -0.73 19.39 -4.82
C THR A 37 -0.52 18.05 -5.58
N PRO A 38 0.70 17.50 -5.62
CA PRO A 38 0.94 16.17 -6.18
C PRO A 38 0.36 15.03 -5.31
N ARG A 39 -0.04 13.94 -5.95
CA ARG A 39 -0.51 12.69 -5.30
C ARG A 39 0.60 11.66 -5.18
N ALA A 40 1.57 11.69 -6.10
CA ALA A 40 2.75 10.85 -6.03
C ALA A 40 3.97 11.58 -6.57
N LEU A 41 5.12 11.24 -6.01
CA LEU A 41 6.43 11.63 -6.50
C LEU A 41 7.11 10.37 -7.03
N VAL A 42 7.58 10.40 -8.26
CA VAL A 42 8.10 9.23 -8.96
C VAL A 42 9.51 9.52 -9.48
N TRP A 43 10.45 8.64 -9.16
CA TRP A 43 11.79 8.68 -9.70
C TRP A 43 12.07 7.40 -10.47
N ARG A 44 12.39 7.52 -11.75
CA ARG A 44 12.74 6.40 -12.63
C ARG A 44 14.25 6.28 -12.75
N ASN A 45 14.73 5.05 -12.60
CA ASN A 45 16.15 4.70 -12.53
C ASN A 45 16.96 5.67 -11.65
N PRO A 46 16.57 5.85 -10.37
CA PRO A 46 17.24 6.79 -9.46
C PRO A 46 18.69 6.42 -9.19
N SER A 47 19.04 5.13 -9.26
CA SER A 47 20.43 4.66 -9.17
C SER A 47 20.58 3.32 -9.90
N PRO A 48 21.80 2.78 -10.06
CA PRO A 48 22.00 1.46 -10.66
C PRO A 48 21.29 0.31 -9.93
N ASP A 49 21.05 0.45 -8.62
CA ASP A 49 20.39 -0.58 -7.80
C ASP A 49 18.86 -0.43 -7.77
N TRP A 50 18.32 0.68 -8.25
CA TRP A 50 16.91 1.04 -8.12
C TRP A 50 16.30 1.40 -9.48
N LYS A 51 15.21 0.71 -9.86
CA LYS A 51 14.47 0.98 -11.10
C LYS A 51 13.40 2.05 -10.93
N LEU A 52 12.76 2.08 -9.77
CA LEU A 52 11.67 3.00 -9.49
C LEU A 52 11.64 3.34 -8.00
N PHE A 53 11.41 4.61 -7.68
CA PHE A 53 10.89 5.03 -6.40
C PHE A 53 9.55 5.74 -6.61
N VAL A 54 8.60 5.45 -5.73
CA VAL A 54 7.29 6.10 -5.69
C VAL A 54 7.00 6.48 -4.25
N VAL A 55 6.89 7.79 -3.98
CA VAL A 55 6.38 8.29 -2.70
C VAL A 55 4.94 8.74 -2.94
N LEU A 56 3.98 7.99 -2.42
CA LEU A 56 2.58 8.39 -2.42
C LEU A 56 2.34 9.35 -1.26
N LEU A 57 1.79 10.49 -1.61
CA LEU A 57 1.46 11.55 -0.68
C LEU A 57 0.03 11.35 -0.17
N PRO A 58 -0.29 11.82 1.06
CA PRO A 58 -1.65 11.73 1.56
C PRO A 58 -2.62 12.47 0.65
N LEU A 59 -3.87 12.02 0.61
CA LEU A 59 -4.93 12.68 -0.17
C LEU A 59 -5.09 14.15 0.28
N ALA A 60 -5.21 15.05 -0.70
CA ALA A 60 -4.88 16.49 -0.66
C ALA A 60 -5.30 17.34 0.55
N SER A 61 -6.33 17.00 1.32
CA SER A 61 -6.70 17.77 2.54
C SER A 61 -5.57 17.96 3.54
N ARG A 62 -4.71 16.96 3.69
CA ARG A 62 -3.66 17.02 4.70
C ARG A 62 -2.55 17.99 4.28
N LEU A 63 -2.40 18.20 2.97
CA LEU A 63 -1.47 19.11 2.34
C LEU A 63 -2.01 20.57 2.33
N SER A 64 -3.33 20.78 2.37
CA SER A 64 -3.90 22.11 2.62
C SER A 64 -3.65 22.65 4.03
N LEU A 65 -3.30 21.80 4.99
CA LEU A 65 -2.99 22.20 6.37
C LEU A 65 -1.56 22.75 6.54
N MET A 66 -0.81 22.87 5.46
CA MET A 66 0.58 23.33 5.49
C MET A 66 0.75 24.82 5.76
N THR A 67 -0.35 25.57 5.75
CA THR A 67 -0.46 26.94 6.26
C THR A 67 -0.72 27.01 7.77
N ASN A 68 -0.99 25.87 8.43
CA ASN A 68 -1.40 25.83 9.83
C ASN A 68 -0.21 25.50 10.77
N PRO A 69 0.03 26.28 11.84
CA PRO A 69 1.15 26.08 12.76
C PRO A 69 1.11 24.79 13.60
N ILE A 70 0.04 23.98 13.56
CA ILE A 70 -0.07 22.69 14.29
C ILE A 70 0.62 21.55 13.53
N PHE A 71 1.88 21.76 13.15
CA PHE A 71 2.64 20.87 12.27
C PHE A 71 3.07 19.54 12.93
N SER A 72 3.20 19.51 14.25
CA SER A 72 3.71 18.33 14.98
C SER A 72 2.72 17.17 15.00
N GLN A 73 1.42 17.45 15.10
CA GLN A 73 0.37 16.43 15.11
C GLN A 73 0.12 15.89 13.70
N LEU A 74 0.24 16.75 12.69
CA LEU A 74 0.15 16.39 11.28
C LEU A 74 1.25 15.44 10.83
N VAL A 75 2.52 15.66 11.20
CA VAL A 75 3.62 14.75 10.84
C VAL A 75 3.37 13.31 11.32
N ARG A 76 2.77 13.15 12.51
CA ARG A 76 2.43 11.83 13.06
C ARG A 76 1.32 11.15 12.25
N ASP A 77 0.24 11.88 11.95
CA ASP A 77 -0.87 11.34 11.17
C ASP A 77 -0.47 11.08 9.70
N TRP A 78 0.43 11.90 9.15
CA TRP A 78 1.02 11.74 7.81
C TRP A 78 1.90 10.51 7.69
N GLY A 79 2.69 10.20 8.73
CA GLY A 79 3.53 9.00 8.76
C GLY A 79 2.74 7.71 8.55
N HIS A 80 1.46 7.70 8.96
CA HIS A 80 0.57 6.55 8.75
C HIS A 80 -0.01 6.46 7.33
N THR A 81 -0.06 7.56 6.57
CA THR A 81 -0.68 7.61 5.24
C THR A 81 0.31 7.68 4.08
N ILE A 82 1.52 8.22 4.29
CA ILE A 82 2.55 8.20 3.25
C ILE A 82 2.94 6.75 2.98
N ARG A 83 3.13 6.42 1.71
CA ARG A 83 3.72 5.15 1.28
C ARG A 83 4.96 5.45 0.49
N PHE A 84 6.04 4.74 0.77
CA PHE A 84 7.26 4.84 0.00
C PHE A 84 7.58 3.48 -0.58
N ILE A 85 7.29 3.31 -1.87
CA ILE A 85 7.54 2.09 -2.62
C ILE A 85 8.82 2.23 -3.43
N GLY A 86 9.68 1.21 -3.35
CA GLY A 86 10.85 1.07 -4.21
C GLY A 86 10.82 -0.21 -5.00
N VAL A 87 11.24 -0.17 -6.26
CA VAL A 87 11.47 -1.34 -7.10
C VAL A 87 12.95 -1.42 -7.39
N ASP A 88 13.61 -2.47 -6.89
CA ASP A 88 15.04 -2.64 -7.10
C ASP A 88 15.37 -3.15 -8.51
N ARG A 89 16.67 -3.25 -8.81
CA ARG A 89 17.18 -3.78 -10.09
C ARG A 89 16.72 -5.21 -10.39
N ASP A 90 16.46 -6.00 -9.36
CA ASP A 90 16.01 -7.39 -9.43
C ASP A 90 14.47 -7.48 -9.48
N ARG A 91 13.80 -6.32 -9.58
CA ARG A 91 12.34 -6.11 -9.66
C ARG A 91 11.58 -6.52 -8.40
N CYS A 92 12.27 -6.67 -7.26
CA CYS A 92 11.59 -6.82 -5.97
C CYS A 92 11.01 -5.48 -5.53
N VAL A 93 9.84 -5.55 -4.90
CA VAL A 93 9.12 -4.38 -4.42
C VAL A 93 9.35 -4.22 -2.92
N HIS A 94 9.67 -3.00 -2.49
CA HIS A 94 9.98 -2.66 -1.12
C HIS A 94 9.01 -1.58 -0.63
N ASP A 95 8.62 -1.66 0.65
CA ASP A 95 7.93 -0.60 1.40
C ASP A 95 8.89 -0.01 2.43
N PHE A 96 9.40 1.17 2.11
CA PHE A 96 10.33 1.95 2.91
C PHE A 96 9.64 2.94 3.85
N ARG A 97 8.33 2.83 4.09
CA ARG A 97 7.61 3.72 5.02
C ARG A 97 8.30 3.85 6.37
N SER A 98 8.87 2.75 6.88
CA SER A 98 9.56 2.74 8.18
C SER A 98 10.90 3.47 8.20
N LEU A 99 11.45 3.84 7.03
CA LEU A 99 12.67 4.64 6.90
C LEU A 99 12.38 6.15 6.84
N LEU A 100 11.12 6.54 6.68
CA LEU A 100 10.71 7.94 6.72
C LEU A 100 10.72 8.45 8.16
N THR A 101 11.86 9.00 8.57
CA THR A 101 12.00 9.64 9.89
C THR A 101 11.18 10.92 9.98
N ASP A 102 10.83 11.35 11.20
CA ASP A 102 10.18 12.65 11.44
C ASP A 102 10.93 13.82 10.80
N THR A 103 12.27 13.75 10.78
CA THR A 103 13.13 14.75 10.12
C THR A 103 12.93 14.74 8.60
N THR A 104 12.88 13.57 7.98
CA THR A 104 12.63 13.42 6.54
C THR A 104 11.24 13.92 6.18
N LEU A 105 10.23 13.53 6.96
CA LEU A 105 8.85 13.98 6.78
C LEU A 105 8.73 15.49 6.92
N ARG A 106 9.36 16.08 7.95
CA ARG A 106 9.37 17.53 8.14
C ARG A 106 9.98 18.27 6.94
N LYS A 107 11.13 17.82 6.43
CA LYS A 107 11.76 18.41 5.23
C LYS A 107 10.87 18.31 4.00
N LEU A 108 10.21 17.16 3.80
CA LEU A 108 9.26 16.94 2.73
C LEU A 108 8.08 17.94 2.83
N VAL A 109 7.52 18.10 4.03
CA VAL A 109 6.40 19.01 4.26
C VAL A 109 6.86 20.48 4.10
N GLU A 110 8.00 20.89 4.65
CA GLU A 110 8.54 22.25 4.46
C GLU A 110 8.80 22.58 2.98
N ALA A 111 9.25 21.62 2.18
CA ALA A 111 9.43 21.77 0.74
C ALA A 111 8.09 21.97 0.02
N LEU A 112 7.11 21.12 0.31
CA LEU A 112 5.75 21.23 -0.22
C LEU A 112 5.08 22.56 0.19
N ALA A 113 5.39 23.11 1.38
CA ALA A 113 4.75 24.33 1.90
C ALA A 113 5.27 25.56 1.19
N ARG A 114 6.60 25.65 1.09
CA ARG A 114 7.26 26.69 0.30
C ARG A 114 6.79 26.66 -1.13
N TRP A 115 6.64 25.48 -1.71
CA TRP A 115 6.10 25.34 -3.06
C TRP A 115 4.69 25.92 -3.21
N LEU A 116 3.76 25.56 -2.31
CA LEU A 116 2.41 26.13 -2.33
C LEU A 116 2.40 27.65 -2.17
N HIS A 117 3.31 28.22 -1.38
CA HIS A 117 3.40 29.67 -1.17
C HIS A 117 4.10 30.41 -2.32
N ASP A 118 5.11 29.81 -2.96
CA ASP A 118 5.87 30.40 -4.08
C ASP A 118 5.14 30.30 -5.43
N SER A 119 4.02 29.56 -5.49
CA SER A 119 3.13 29.43 -6.66
C SER A 119 2.24 30.66 -6.90
N GLY A 120 2.58 31.82 -6.32
CA GLY A 120 1.92 33.11 -6.59
C GLY A 120 2.22 33.62 -8.02
N PRO A 121 1.45 34.60 -8.53
CA PRO A 121 1.53 35.03 -9.92
C PRO A 121 2.92 35.55 -10.26
N ARG A 122 3.68 34.80 -11.07
CA ARG A 122 4.98 35.20 -11.60
C ARG A 122 4.80 35.76 -13.00
N ASP A 123 5.14 37.03 -13.18
CA ASP A 123 5.19 37.70 -14.48
C ASP A 123 6.28 37.06 -15.37
N GLY A 124 5.89 36.62 -16.57
CA GLY A 124 6.79 36.56 -17.73
C GLY A 124 7.55 35.26 -18.03
N LEU A 125 7.51 34.24 -17.17
CA LEU A 125 7.85 32.85 -17.52
C LEU A 125 6.54 32.06 -17.57
N PRO A 126 6.36 31.02 -18.42
CA PRO A 126 5.25 30.09 -18.21
C PRO A 126 5.42 29.50 -16.81
N ALA A 127 4.65 30.01 -15.84
CA ALA A 127 4.87 29.85 -14.40
C ALA A 127 5.08 28.37 -14.01
N ARG A 128 4.31 27.49 -14.67
CA ARG A 128 4.40 26.03 -14.57
C ARG A 128 5.78 25.41 -14.84
N ALA A 129 6.60 25.99 -15.72
CA ALA A 129 7.89 25.41 -16.12
C ALA A 129 9.02 25.70 -15.12
N ALA A 130 9.07 26.90 -14.56
CA ALA A 130 10.03 27.26 -13.51
C ALA A 130 9.63 26.66 -12.14
N GLU A 131 8.33 26.50 -11.91
CA GLU A 131 7.75 25.83 -10.73
C GLU A 131 8.00 24.32 -10.72
N ALA A 132 7.87 23.66 -11.89
CA ALA A 132 8.23 22.25 -12.06
C ALA A 132 9.72 22.03 -11.75
N ALA A 133 10.61 22.84 -12.34
CA ALA A 133 12.05 22.72 -12.13
C ALA A 133 12.47 22.87 -10.65
N THR A 134 11.77 23.71 -9.87
CA THR A 134 12.08 23.90 -8.44
C THR A 134 11.67 22.68 -7.61
N LEU A 135 10.52 22.07 -7.91
CA LEU A 135 10.10 20.81 -7.29
C LEU A 135 11.00 19.65 -7.70
N ASP A 136 11.36 19.58 -8.98
CA ASP A 136 12.25 18.56 -9.50
C ASP A 136 13.58 18.58 -8.75
N VAL A 137 14.13 19.76 -8.46
CA VAL A 137 15.40 19.92 -7.71
C VAL A 137 15.23 19.61 -6.22
N LEU A 138 14.19 20.09 -5.55
CA LEU A 138 13.98 19.85 -4.12
C LEU A 138 13.61 18.39 -3.81
N PHE A 139 12.81 17.77 -4.67
CA PHE A 139 12.47 16.36 -4.56
C PHE A 139 13.58 15.45 -5.10
N ALA A 140 14.40 15.89 -6.06
CA ALA A 140 15.66 15.23 -6.36
C ALA A 140 16.57 15.23 -5.13
N ALA A 141 16.71 16.36 -4.42
CA ALA A 141 17.52 16.42 -3.20
C ALA A 141 16.97 15.52 -2.07
N LEU A 142 15.64 15.39 -1.95
CA LEU A 142 15.04 14.43 -1.03
C LEU A 142 15.30 12.99 -1.49
N GLY A 143 15.16 12.71 -2.78
CA GLY A 143 15.52 11.44 -3.40
C GLY A 143 16.99 11.07 -3.15
N ASP A 144 17.92 12.02 -3.29
CA ASP A 144 19.35 11.85 -3.05
C ASP A 144 19.65 11.61 -1.56
N ALA A 145 19.01 12.36 -0.67
CA ALA A 145 19.11 12.12 0.77
C ALA A 145 18.57 10.73 1.15
N MET A 146 17.48 10.27 0.52
CA MET A 146 16.93 8.93 0.72
C MET A 146 17.81 7.85 0.11
N LEU A 147 18.36 8.07 -1.09
CA LEU A 147 19.35 7.20 -1.71
C LEU A 147 20.55 7.01 -0.78
N THR A 148 21.04 8.09 -0.17
CA THR A 148 22.13 8.02 0.81
C THR A 148 21.79 7.12 2.00
N ILE A 149 20.57 7.24 2.55
CA ILE A 149 20.11 6.36 3.66
C ILE A 149 19.97 4.92 3.18
N LEU A 150 19.42 4.70 2.00
CA LEU A 150 19.21 3.36 1.43
C LEU A 150 20.55 2.69 1.12
N GLU A 151 21.51 3.40 0.53
CA GLU A 151 22.86 2.93 0.28
C GLU A 151 23.56 2.54 1.59
N ALA A 152 23.46 3.38 2.63
CA ALA A 152 24.00 3.07 3.95
C ALA A 152 23.34 1.82 4.59
N ARG A 153 22.08 1.53 4.25
CA ARG A 153 21.30 0.39 4.78
C ARG A 153 21.14 -0.76 3.78
N ARG A 154 22.02 -0.86 2.78
CA ARG A 154 21.96 -1.90 1.72
C ARG A 154 21.83 -3.32 2.25
N GLU A 155 22.40 -3.60 3.42
CA GLU A 155 22.37 -4.92 4.05
C GLU A 155 20.98 -5.31 4.58
N ASP A 156 20.13 -4.32 4.85
CA ASP A 156 18.86 -4.47 5.56
C ASP A 156 17.62 -4.34 4.65
N TRP A 157 17.81 -4.08 3.35
CA TRP A 157 16.71 -3.85 2.40
C TRP A 157 15.66 -4.94 2.42
N GLY A 158 16.06 -6.20 2.58
CA GLY A 158 15.11 -7.30 2.55
C GLY A 158 14.05 -7.23 3.66
N ARG A 159 14.30 -6.54 4.79
CA ARG A 159 13.28 -6.35 5.85
C ARG A 159 12.17 -5.41 5.42
N HIS A 160 12.43 -4.63 4.38
CA HIS A 160 11.52 -3.69 3.78
C HIS A 160 10.81 -4.26 2.56
N LEU A 161 10.91 -5.57 2.25
CA LEU A 161 10.10 -6.14 1.19
C LEU A 161 8.61 -5.84 1.42
N ALA A 162 7.95 -5.33 0.39
CA ALA A 162 6.54 -5.02 0.44
C ALA A 162 5.74 -6.30 0.68
N ARG A 163 4.82 -6.26 1.65
CA ARG A 163 4.00 -7.42 2.06
C ARG A 163 2.52 -7.16 1.92
N GLU A 164 2.06 -6.00 2.35
CA GLU A 164 0.64 -5.75 2.62
C GLU A 164 -0.13 -5.28 1.37
N HIS A 165 0.50 -4.45 0.55
CA HIS A 165 -0.26 -3.59 -0.36
C HIS A 165 -0.68 -4.28 -1.66
N ARG A 166 -1.87 -3.92 -2.12
CA ARG A 166 -2.42 -4.22 -3.44
C ARG A 166 -2.37 -3.00 -4.35
N LEU A 167 -2.26 -3.22 -5.66
CA LEU A 167 -2.30 -2.14 -6.65
C LEU A 167 -3.71 -1.84 -7.16
N GLU A 168 -4.70 -2.71 -6.92
CA GLU A 168 -6.10 -2.41 -7.21
C GLU A 168 -6.59 -1.21 -6.39
N PRO A 169 -7.06 -0.13 -7.04
CA PRO A 169 -7.72 0.96 -6.33
C PRO A 169 -9.06 0.49 -5.73
N GLY A 170 -9.36 0.91 -4.50
CA GLY A 170 -10.65 0.64 -3.84
C GLY A 170 -10.81 -0.77 -3.26
N GLU A 171 -9.87 -1.69 -3.50
CA GLU A 171 -9.85 -2.99 -2.83
C GLU A 171 -9.27 -2.87 -1.40
N PRO A 172 -9.71 -3.70 -0.45
CA PRO A 172 -9.11 -3.73 0.89
C PRO A 172 -7.62 -4.03 0.83
N GLY A 173 -6.82 -3.28 1.59
CA GLY A 173 -5.36 -3.36 1.53
C GLY A 173 -4.74 -2.73 0.29
N SER A 174 -5.49 -1.92 -0.47
CA SER A 174 -4.93 -1.10 -1.54
C SER A 174 -3.86 -0.14 -1.02
N LEU A 175 -2.82 0.04 -1.82
CA LEU A 175 -1.83 1.09 -1.65
C LEU A 175 -2.47 2.49 -1.69
N PHE A 176 -3.62 2.62 -2.34
CA PHE A 176 -4.37 3.86 -2.57
C PHE A 176 -5.55 4.00 -1.60
N ASP A 177 -5.32 3.73 -0.32
CA ASP A 177 -6.38 3.76 0.68
C ASP A 177 -7.13 5.11 0.68
N ARG A 178 -8.41 5.04 0.31
CA ARG A 178 -9.30 6.20 0.20
C ARG A 178 -10.05 6.48 1.52
N ALA A 179 -9.83 5.71 2.59
CA ALA A 179 -10.61 5.81 3.84
C ALA A 179 -10.58 7.20 4.49
N SER A 180 -9.59 8.04 4.16
CA SER A 180 -9.52 9.44 4.57
C SER A 180 -9.54 10.39 3.37
N ARG A 181 -10.62 10.38 2.58
CA ARG A 181 -10.83 11.36 1.50
C ARG A 181 -10.91 12.76 2.08
N TYR A 182 -10.13 13.66 1.49
CA TYR A 182 -9.93 15.07 1.79
C TYR A 182 -10.92 15.74 2.78
N PRO A 183 -10.83 15.49 4.11
CA PRO A 183 -11.77 16.00 5.11
C PRO A 183 -11.98 17.52 5.06
N ASP A 184 -10.92 18.30 4.91
CA ASP A 184 -11.01 19.76 5.00
C ASP A 184 -11.66 20.40 3.78
N PHE A 185 -11.31 19.94 2.57
CA PHE A 185 -11.99 20.39 1.35
C PHE A 185 -13.45 19.96 1.35
N LEU A 186 -13.77 18.74 1.82
CA LEU A 186 -15.16 18.33 2.03
C LEU A 186 -15.87 19.20 3.06
N ALA A 187 -15.20 19.55 4.17
CA ALA A 187 -15.77 20.46 5.16
C ALA A 187 -16.08 21.82 4.55
N GLN A 188 -15.19 22.37 3.73
CA GLN A 188 -15.42 23.62 3.01
C GLN A 188 -16.53 23.51 1.96
N LEU A 189 -16.61 22.39 1.22
CA LEU A 189 -17.73 22.13 0.29
C LEU A 189 -19.06 21.99 1.02
N HIS A 190 -19.09 21.32 2.18
CA HIS A 190 -20.28 21.21 3.02
C HIS A 190 -20.68 22.58 3.57
N HIS A 191 -19.71 23.40 3.97
CA HIS A 191 -19.95 24.77 4.41
C HIS A 191 -20.55 25.60 3.28
N ALA A 192 -19.93 25.60 2.09
CA ALA A 192 -20.42 26.32 0.93
C ALA A 192 -21.85 25.89 0.52
N LEU A 193 -22.15 24.59 0.55
CA LEU A 193 -23.51 24.08 0.32
C LEU A 193 -24.50 24.57 1.40
N ARG A 194 -24.10 24.54 2.68
CA ARG A 194 -24.94 24.97 3.80
C ARG A 194 -25.24 26.48 3.79
N HIS A 195 -24.33 27.27 3.25
CA HIS A 195 -24.44 28.72 3.13
C HIS A 195 -24.91 29.19 1.74
N GLU A 196 -25.46 28.27 0.93
CA GLU A 196 -26.03 28.56 -0.41
C GLU A 196 -25.04 29.21 -1.39
N LEU A 197 -23.74 29.07 -1.16
CA LEU A 197 -22.68 29.45 -2.10
C LEU A 197 -22.59 28.45 -3.26
N LEU A 198 -23.10 27.23 -3.07
CA LEU A 198 -23.19 26.17 -4.08
C LEU A 198 -24.57 25.53 -4.01
N ASP A 199 -25.09 25.12 -5.17
CA ASP A 199 -26.29 24.29 -5.25
C ASP A 199 -25.95 22.79 -5.12
N VAL A 200 -26.97 21.98 -4.86
CA VAL A 200 -26.84 20.51 -4.69
C VAL A 200 -26.30 19.86 -5.97
N ALA A 201 -26.68 20.38 -7.14
CA ALA A 201 -26.24 19.85 -8.42
C ALA A 201 -24.73 20.04 -8.61
N THR A 202 -24.21 21.23 -8.31
CA THR A 202 -22.79 21.56 -8.37
C THR A 202 -22.02 20.74 -7.35
N TYR A 203 -22.46 20.70 -6.09
CA TYR A 203 -21.86 19.85 -5.06
C TYR A 203 -21.72 18.39 -5.53
N GLY A 204 -22.76 17.80 -6.11
CA GLY A 204 -22.71 16.44 -6.66
C GLY A 204 -21.75 16.27 -7.85
N ARG A 205 -21.63 17.29 -8.72
CA ARG A 205 -20.61 17.31 -9.79
C ARG A 205 -19.20 17.40 -9.21
N VAL A 206 -18.98 18.21 -8.18
CA VAL A 206 -17.69 18.32 -7.50
C VAL A 206 -17.27 16.96 -6.95
N LEU A 207 -18.10 16.29 -6.14
CA LEU A 207 -17.75 14.98 -5.58
C LEU A 207 -17.39 13.94 -6.66
N ARG A 208 -18.19 13.85 -7.73
CA ARG A 208 -17.92 12.93 -8.83
C ARG A 208 -16.60 13.26 -9.55
N SER A 209 -16.34 14.53 -9.80
CA SER A 209 -15.09 14.96 -10.45
C SER A 209 -13.88 14.62 -9.59
N ILE A 210 -13.97 14.73 -8.26
CA ILE A 210 -12.90 14.30 -7.36
C ILE A 210 -12.67 12.79 -7.43
N ASP A 211 -13.73 12.00 -7.38
CA ASP A 211 -13.60 10.54 -7.45
C ASP A 211 -12.96 10.08 -8.76
N LEU A 212 -13.32 10.72 -9.88
CA LEU A 212 -12.75 10.43 -11.19
C LEU A 212 -11.26 10.80 -11.26
N ARG A 213 -10.88 11.99 -10.81
CA ARG A 213 -9.50 12.46 -10.91
C ARG A 213 -8.55 11.77 -9.94
N GLU A 214 -9.00 11.42 -8.74
CA GLU A 214 -8.21 10.60 -7.81
C GLU A 214 -8.05 9.19 -8.38
N ALA A 215 -9.12 8.58 -8.93
CA ALA A 215 -9.02 7.29 -9.60
C ALA A 215 -8.01 7.31 -10.76
N ALA A 216 -8.00 8.37 -11.57
CA ALA A 216 -7.03 8.53 -12.65
C ALA A 216 -5.59 8.65 -12.14
N ALA A 217 -5.34 9.45 -11.09
CA ALA A 217 -4.03 9.58 -10.47
C ALA A 217 -3.52 8.25 -9.88
N GLU A 218 -4.39 7.53 -9.17
CA GLU A 218 -4.10 6.20 -8.61
C GLU A 218 -3.78 5.18 -9.70
N GLN A 219 -4.57 5.15 -10.78
CA GLN A 219 -4.32 4.28 -11.94
C GLN A 219 -2.97 4.60 -12.60
N ARG A 220 -2.61 5.88 -12.76
CA ARG A 220 -1.29 6.27 -13.28
C ARG A 220 -0.16 5.77 -12.38
N ALA A 221 -0.27 5.97 -11.07
CA ALA A 221 0.73 5.49 -10.11
C ALA A 221 0.86 3.96 -10.14
N ALA A 222 -0.27 3.24 -10.15
CA ALA A 222 -0.31 1.78 -10.26
C ALA A 222 0.37 1.30 -11.56
N ALA A 223 0.04 1.92 -12.69
CA ALA A 223 0.61 1.56 -13.99
C ALA A 223 2.13 1.77 -14.06
N MET A 224 2.66 2.82 -13.41
CA MET A 224 4.11 3.03 -13.33
C MET A 224 4.81 1.95 -12.51
N ILE A 225 4.22 1.56 -11.37
CA ILE A 225 4.74 0.45 -10.57
C ILE A 225 4.71 -0.84 -11.39
N GLU A 226 3.55 -1.21 -11.93
CA GLU A 226 3.35 -2.43 -12.75
C GLU A 226 4.28 -2.50 -13.95
N GLY A 227 4.46 -1.38 -14.66
CA GLY A 227 5.34 -1.29 -15.82
C GLY A 227 6.81 -1.58 -15.51
N THR A 228 7.21 -1.52 -14.23
CA THR A 228 8.56 -1.84 -13.77
C THR A 228 8.71 -3.29 -13.32
N LEU A 229 7.60 -3.98 -13.04
CA LEU A 229 7.59 -5.34 -12.51
C LEU A 229 7.86 -6.40 -13.59
N GLU A 230 8.13 -7.63 -13.15
CA GLU A 230 8.38 -8.76 -14.04
C GLU A 230 7.08 -9.31 -14.66
N PRO A 231 6.90 -9.23 -15.99
CA PRO A 231 5.63 -9.55 -16.64
C PRO A 231 5.20 -11.01 -16.44
N VAL A 232 6.11 -11.98 -16.47
CA VAL A 232 5.76 -13.40 -16.33
C VAL A 232 5.22 -13.70 -14.93
N THR A 233 5.79 -13.06 -13.92
CA THR A 233 5.39 -13.15 -12.52
C THR A 233 4.03 -12.49 -12.31
N LEU A 234 3.79 -11.33 -12.94
CA LEU A 234 2.46 -10.70 -12.95
C LEU A 234 1.41 -11.59 -13.62
N VAL A 235 1.74 -12.24 -14.74
CA VAL A 235 0.82 -13.18 -15.41
C VAL A 235 0.49 -14.37 -14.51
N LYS A 236 1.49 -14.93 -13.79
CA LYS A 236 1.26 -16.01 -12.82
C LYS A 236 0.37 -15.54 -11.68
N LEU A 237 0.61 -14.36 -11.14
CA LEU A 237 -0.18 -13.76 -10.07
C LEU A 237 -1.62 -13.49 -10.52
N GLY A 238 -1.82 -12.96 -11.73
CA GLY A 238 -3.13 -12.66 -12.31
C GLY A 238 -3.99 -13.89 -12.59
N ARG A 239 -3.41 -15.10 -12.62
CA ARG A 239 -4.17 -16.36 -12.67
C ARG A 239 -4.71 -16.79 -11.31
N THR A 240 -4.33 -16.11 -10.24
CA THR A 240 -4.78 -16.38 -8.87
C THR A 240 -5.87 -15.40 -8.46
N ARG A 241 -6.60 -15.69 -7.38
CA ARG A 241 -7.56 -14.75 -6.79
C ARG A 241 -6.92 -13.76 -5.81
N ALA A 242 -5.58 -13.72 -5.73
CA ALA A 242 -4.88 -12.81 -4.84
C ALA A 242 -4.81 -11.36 -5.36
N GLY A 243 -5.21 -11.11 -6.62
CA GLY A 243 -5.10 -9.80 -7.26
C GLY A 243 -3.63 -9.36 -7.42
N ARG A 244 -3.41 -8.07 -7.67
CA ARG A 244 -2.10 -7.42 -7.82
C ARG A 244 -1.50 -7.08 -6.45
N HIS A 245 -1.39 -8.11 -5.62
CA HIS A 245 -0.82 -8.03 -4.29
C HIS A 245 0.71 -8.07 -4.33
N LEU A 246 1.37 -6.97 -3.92
CA LEU A 246 2.81 -6.79 -4.04
C LEU A 246 3.62 -7.82 -3.24
N GLY A 247 3.12 -8.20 -2.06
CA GLY A 247 3.74 -9.28 -1.27
C GLY A 247 3.68 -10.65 -1.95
N CYS A 248 2.57 -11.00 -2.61
CA CYS A 248 2.46 -12.24 -3.36
C CYS A 248 3.33 -12.19 -4.61
N TYR A 249 3.40 -11.05 -5.29
CA TYR A 249 4.33 -10.83 -6.39
C TYR A 249 5.78 -11.11 -5.96
N ASN A 250 6.24 -10.50 -4.86
CA ASN A 250 7.59 -10.75 -4.32
C ASN A 250 7.79 -12.22 -3.94
N TRP A 251 6.78 -12.86 -3.36
CA TRP A 251 6.83 -14.28 -3.00
C TRP A 251 6.96 -15.20 -4.21
N LEU A 252 6.34 -14.86 -5.34
CA LEU A 252 6.54 -15.58 -6.60
C LEU A 252 7.92 -15.28 -7.22
N LEU A 253 8.34 -14.01 -7.20
CA LEU A 253 9.55 -13.53 -7.85
C LEU A 253 10.83 -14.10 -7.20
N THR A 254 10.86 -14.11 -5.86
CA THR A 254 12.04 -14.53 -5.07
C THR A 254 12.43 -16.00 -5.25
N GLN A 255 11.52 -16.83 -5.79
CA GLN A 255 11.80 -18.23 -6.12
C GLN A 255 11.26 -18.61 -7.51
N PRO A 256 11.95 -18.21 -8.59
CA PRO A 256 11.43 -18.33 -9.95
C PRO A 256 11.22 -19.78 -10.38
N ARG A 257 12.04 -20.72 -9.86
CA ARG A 257 11.93 -22.17 -10.14
C ARG A 257 10.59 -22.75 -9.66
N HIS A 258 10.04 -22.23 -8.57
CA HIS A 258 8.80 -22.73 -7.94
C HIS A 258 7.61 -21.79 -8.14
N ALA A 259 7.80 -20.68 -8.87
CA ALA A 259 6.77 -19.67 -9.04
C ALA A 259 5.44 -20.21 -9.62
N ALA A 260 5.48 -21.21 -10.51
CA ALA A 260 4.27 -21.83 -11.04
C ALA A 260 3.51 -22.62 -9.96
N GLN A 261 4.23 -23.37 -9.12
CA GLN A 261 3.65 -24.13 -8.02
C GLN A 261 3.12 -23.19 -6.93
N ARG A 262 3.89 -22.18 -6.55
CA ARG A 262 3.47 -21.13 -5.61
C ARG A 262 2.19 -20.43 -6.08
N ALA A 263 2.10 -20.11 -7.37
CA ALA A 263 0.88 -19.57 -7.97
C ALA A 263 -0.29 -20.56 -7.92
N TYR A 264 -0.05 -21.87 -8.12
CA TYR A 264 -1.08 -22.89 -7.94
C TYR A 264 -1.60 -22.95 -6.50
N VAL A 265 -0.71 -22.98 -5.50
CA VAL A 265 -1.08 -22.95 -4.07
C VAL A 265 -1.89 -21.69 -3.75
N LEU A 266 -1.41 -20.52 -4.20
CA LEU A 266 -2.09 -19.24 -4.00
C LEU A 266 -3.47 -19.21 -4.71
N GLY A 267 -3.60 -19.86 -5.85
CA GLY A 267 -4.88 -20.01 -6.55
C GLY A 267 -5.88 -20.89 -5.79
N LYS A 268 -5.40 -21.92 -5.07
CA LYS A 268 -6.23 -22.80 -4.22
C LYS A 268 -6.60 -22.16 -2.89
N LEU A 269 -5.66 -21.40 -2.32
CA LEU A 269 -5.75 -20.81 -0.99
C LEU A 269 -5.50 -19.28 -1.03
N PRO A 270 -6.31 -18.50 -1.76
CA PRO A 270 -6.11 -17.05 -1.86
C PRO A 270 -6.28 -16.34 -0.52
N LEU A 271 -7.03 -16.92 0.42
CA LEU A 271 -7.19 -16.37 1.77
C LEU A 271 -5.87 -16.33 2.57
N PHE A 272 -4.86 -17.11 2.16
CA PHE A 272 -3.54 -17.16 2.79
C PHE A 272 -2.53 -16.21 2.11
N ALA A 273 -2.95 -15.37 1.17
CA ALA A 273 -2.07 -14.45 0.42
C ALA A 273 -1.16 -13.61 1.33
N GLN A 274 -1.72 -12.98 2.36
CA GLN A 274 -0.94 -12.21 3.34
C GLN A 274 0.02 -13.09 4.13
N CYS A 275 -0.39 -14.30 4.52
CA CYS A 275 0.48 -15.26 5.21
C CYS A 275 1.68 -15.63 4.34
N PHE A 276 1.48 -15.89 3.05
CA PHE A 276 2.58 -16.20 2.13
C PHE A 276 3.52 -14.99 1.95
N ALA A 277 2.97 -13.78 1.83
CA ALA A 277 3.76 -12.55 1.78
C ALA A 277 4.59 -12.34 3.06
N ASP A 278 4.04 -12.61 4.24
CA ASP A 278 4.74 -12.44 5.52
C ASP A 278 5.96 -13.36 5.66
N THR A 279 5.97 -14.53 4.99
CA THR A 279 7.14 -15.44 5.00
C THR A 279 8.41 -14.85 4.36
N LEU A 280 8.32 -13.68 3.71
CA LEU A 280 9.43 -12.99 3.06
C LEU A 280 10.40 -12.30 4.03
N ILE A 281 9.93 -11.74 5.15
CA ILE A 281 10.80 -11.06 6.14
C ILE A 281 11.89 -12.00 6.67
N ASP A 282 11.60 -13.28 6.63
CA ASP A 282 12.46 -14.35 7.08
C ASP A 282 13.55 -14.78 6.09
N ALA A 283 13.70 -14.10 4.94
CA ALA A 283 14.53 -14.55 3.80
C ALA A 283 15.68 -13.60 3.36
N THR A 284 16.06 -12.58 4.14
CA THR A 284 17.02 -11.54 3.72
C THR A 284 18.51 -11.93 3.73
N PRO A 285 19.40 -11.31 2.91
CA PRO A 285 20.69 -11.91 2.52
C PRO A 285 21.94 -11.60 3.38
N ARG A 286 21.99 -10.52 4.20
CA ARG A 286 23.22 -10.16 4.96
C ARG A 286 23.19 -10.40 6.48
N ARG A 287 22.03 -10.68 7.03
CA ARG A 287 21.87 -11.58 8.17
C ARG A 287 20.86 -12.61 7.73
N ARG A 288 21.32 -13.76 7.26
CA ARG A 288 20.47 -14.95 7.27
C ARG A 288 20.16 -15.19 8.76
N SER A 289 18.94 -14.92 9.21
CA SER A 289 18.30 -15.48 10.42
C SER A 289 16.87 -14.92 10.53
N GLY A 290 15.81 -15.67 10.88
CA GLY A 290 15.76 -16.90 11.68
C GLY A 290 14.72 -17.92 11.20
N LEU A 291 14.58 -18.04 9.88
CA LEU A 291 13.85 -19.13 9.23
C LEU A 291 14.71 -19.80 8.16
N ILE A 292 15.64 -19.03 7.56
CA ILE A 292 16.75 -19.53 6.73
C ILE A 292 18.07 -19.61 7.55
N ALA A 293 18.10 -19.19 8.82
CA ALA A 293 19.22 -19.47 9.72
C ALA A 293 18.79 -19.72 11.17
N ALA A 294 17.84 -20.62 11.35
CA ALA A 294 17.62 -21.36 12.59
C ALA A 294 18.35 -22.72 12.53
N ALA A 295 19.60 -22.70 12.05
CA ALA A 295 20.41 -23.91 11.91
C ALA A 295 21.69 -23.88 12.75
N GLU A 296 22.25 -22.72 13.17
CA GLU A 296 23.58 -22.72 13.82
C GLU A 296 23.86 -21.61 14.86
N HIS A 297 22.90 -21.15 15.67
CA HIS A 297 23.30 -20.50 16.93
C HIS A 297 22.29 -20.66 18.07
N ASP A 298 22.77 -21.32 19.11
CA ASP A 298 22.04 -22.11 20.10
C ASP A 298 21.51 -21.33 21.31
N ALA A 299 20.56 -21.98 22.00
CA ALA A 299 20.20 -21.82 23.40
C ALA A 299 19.52 -20.51 23.86
N ARG A 300 18.17 -20.43 23.76
CA ARG A 300 17.20 -19.93 24.79
C ARG A 300 15.84 -19.38 24.27
N ALA A 301 15.20 -19.96 23.25
CA ALA A 301 13.83 -19.56 22.88
C ALA A 301 12.93 -20.76 22.52
N ALA A 302 12.49 -21.48 23.55
CA ALA A 302 11.98 -22.85 23.47
C ALA A 302 10.45 -23.02 23.27
N LEU A 303 9.74 -22.20 22.47
CA LEU A 303 8.25 -22.28 22.42
C LEU A 303 7.55 -22.17 21.05
N LEU A 304 8.24 -22.32 19.92
CA LEU A 304 7.59 -22.61 18.61
C LEU A 304 8.35 -23.77 17.92
N PRO A 305 7.68 -24.79 17.34
CA PRO A 305 8.37 -25.88 16.64
C PRO A 305 8.91 -25.44 15.27
N ASP A 306 10.23 -25.56 15.05
CA ASP A 306 10.94 -25.23 13.79
C ASP A 306 10.57 -26.16 12.61
N ASP A 307 10.02 -27.34 12.90
CA ASP A 307 9.67 -28.36 11.91
C ASP A 307 8.58 -27.89 10.95
N ALA A 308 7.56 -27.17 11.43
CA ALA A 308 6.40 -26.77 10.62
C ALA A 308 6.75 -25.73 9.53
N ARG A 309 7.83 -24.98 9.77
CA ARG A 309 8.21 -23.82 8.96
C ARG A 309 9.25 -24.19 7.91
N SER A 310 10.20 -25.04 8.29
CA SER A 310 11.06 -25.80 7.37
C SER A 310 10.19 -26.67 6.44
N ALA A 311 9.16 -27.30 7.01
CA ALA A 311 8.22 -28.11 6.26
C ALA A 311 7.40 -27.33 5.24
N LEU A 312 6.80 -26.20 5.62
CA LEU A 312 6.00 -25.40 4.69
C LEU A 312 6.82 -24.97 3.46
N ARG A 313 8.09 -24.58 3.68
CA ARG A 313 8.99 -24.17 2.60
C ARG A 313 9.32 -25.31 1.67
N GLN A 314 9.82 -26.42 2.21
CA GLN A 314 10.13 -27.58 1.38
C GLN A 314 8.83 -28.13 0.71
N ALA A 315 7.61 -27.86 1.23
CA ALA A 315 6.32 -28.29 0.64
C ALA A 315 5.92 -27.45 -0.55
N ILE A 316 6.04 -26.15 -0.37
CA ILE A 316 5.93 -25.15 -1.42
C ILE A 316 7.02 -25.37 -2.48
N ASP A 317 8.16 -25.96 -2.10
CA ASP A 317 9.28 -26.22 -3.01
C ASP A 317 9.18 -27.61 -3.70
N SER A 318 8.32 -28.55 -3.24
CA SER A 318 8.27 -29.96 -3.70
C SER A 318 6.96 -30.46 -4.33
N GLY A 319 5.94 -29.61 -4.51
CA GLY A 319 4.73 -29.96 -5.27
C GLY A 319 3.64 -30.72 -4.51
N GLN A 320 3.73 -30.92 -3.20
CA GLN A 320 2.82 -31.82 -2.49
C GLN A 320 1.69 -31.09 -1.73
N ASP A 321 0.48 -31.11 -2.30
CA ASP A 321 -0.74 -30.54 -1.71
C ASP A 321 -0.98 -30.99 -0.26
N ARG A 322 -0.76 -32.29 0.01
CA ARG A 322 -0.91 -32.88 1.34
C ARG A 322 -0.04 -32.19 2.36
N TRP A 323 1.20 -31.91 1.99
CA TRP A 323 2.18 -31.42 2.93
C TRP A 323 2.09 -29.91 3.16
N VAL A 324 1.67 -29.14 2.14
CA VAL A 324 1.29 -27.73 2.32
C VAL A 324 0.14 -27.62 3.33
N ILE A 325 -0.87 -28.49 3.22
CA ILE A 325 -1.99 -28.57 4.16
C ILE A 325 -1.52 -28.91 5.57
N GLU A 326 -0.61 -29.89 5.71
CA GLU A 326 -0.03 -30.29 7.01
C GLU A 326 0.78 -29.16 7.65
N ALA A 327 1.61 -28.49 6.87
CA ALA A 327 2.45 -27.41 7.38
C ALA A 327 1.62 -26.16 7.76
N LEU A 328 0.60 -25.80 6.97
CA LEU A 328 -0.32 -24.73 7.33
C LEU A 328 -1.17 -25.08 8.55
N ALA A 329 -1.68 -26.31 8.64
CA ALA A 329 -2.42 -26.79 9.80
C ALA A 329 -1.58 -26.68 11.08
N ALA A 330 -0.31 -27.10 11.02
CA ALA A 330 0.64 -26.95 12.11
C ALA A 330 0.93 -25.47 12.45
N HIS A 331 1.16 -24.62 11.44
CA HIS A 331 1.41 -23.19 11.64
C HIS A 331 0.27 -22.47 12.37
N PHE A 332 -0.97 -22.80 12.02
CA PHE A 332 -2.16 -22.17 12.61
C PHE A 332 -2.69 -22.90 13.85
N GLY A 333 -2.20 -24.11 14.16
CA GLY A 333 -2.64 -24.92 15.30
C GLY A 333 -4.05 -25.50 15.10
N VAL A 334 -4.39 -25.91 13.88
CA VAL A 334 -5.72 -26.44 13.52
C VAL A 334 -5.62 -27.83 12.91
N GLN A 335 -6.74 -28.55 12.83
CA GLN A 335 -6.77 -29.86 12.19
C GLN A 335 -6.64 -29.75 10.67
N HIS A 336 -5.94 -30.72 10.06
CA HIS A 336 -5.78 -30.85 8.61
C HIS A 336 -7.09 -30.78 7.82
N ASN A 337 -8.18 -31.30 8.40
CA ASN A 337 -9.48 -31.32 7.73
C ASN A 337 -10.04 -29.92 7.50
N VAL A 338 -9.74 -28.96 8.38
CA VAL A 338 -10.12 -27.55 8.19
C VAL A 338 -9.48 -27.01 6.91
N LEU A 339 -8.17 -27.24 6.76
CA LEU A 339 -7.38 -26.79 5.61
C LEU A 339 -7.77 -27.55 4.33
N ARG A 340 -8.08 -28.85 4.40
CA ARG A 340 -8.61 -29.62 3.26
C ARG A 340 -9.98 -29.13 2.81
N ALA A 341 -10.85 -28.72 3.73
CA ALA A 341 -12.14 -28.14 3.38
C ALA A 341 -11.94 -26.81 2.65
N LEU A 342 -11.09 -25.93 3.17
CA LEU A 342 -10.76 -24.64 2.53
C LEU A 342 -10.03 -24.82 1.18
N TRP A 343 -9.18 -25.83 1.04
CA TRP A 343 -8.52 -26.16 -0.22
C TRP A 343 -9.51 -26.57 -1.32
N ARG A 344 -10.60 -27.26 -0.94
CA ARG A 344 -11.68 -27.64 -1.87
C ARG A 344 -12.58 -26.46 -2.17
N HIS A 345 -12.95 -25.70 -1.14
CA HIS A 345 -13.89 -24.58 -1.23
C HIS A 345 -13.40 -23.40 -0.38
N CYS A 346 -12.59 -22.54 -1.00
CA CYS A 346 -12.12 -21.31 -0.37
C CYS A 346 -13.23 -20.23 -0.45
N PRO A 347 -13.73 -19.71 0.68
CA PRO A 347 -14.75 -18.67 0.66
C PRO A 347 -14.20 -17.36 0.10
N ALA A 348 -14.87 -16.79 -0.90
CA ALA A 348 -14.44 -15.54 -1.51
C ALA A 348 -14.67 -14.33 -0.59
N ALA A 349 -15.72 -14.37 0.24
CA ALA A 349 -16.11 -13.28 1.14
C ALA A 349 -15.03 -12.87 2.13
N LEU A 350 -14.17 -13.81 2.55
CA LEU A 350 -13.11 -13.52 3.51
C LEU A 350 -11.94 -12.74 2.90
N GLN A 351 -11.85 -12.68 1.57
CA GLN A 351 -10.73 -12.09 0.84
C GLN A 351 -9.38 -12.64 1.36
N ALA A 352 -8.40 -11.78 1.66
CA ALA A 352 -7.11 -12.13 2.25
C ALA A 352 -6.89 -11.32 3.53
N PRO A 353 -7.46 -11.74 4.68
CA PRO A 353 -7.34 -10.99 5.91
C PRO A 353 -5.90 -11.02 6.43
N PRO A 354 -5.52 -10.10 7.34
CA PRO A 354 -4.22 -10.16 8.01
C PRO A 354 -3.98 -11.54 8.65
N THR A 355 -2.73 -12.03 8.61
CA THR A 355 -2.36 -13.38 9.10
C THR A 355 -2.85 -13.66 10.52
N TRP A 356 -2.80 -12.65 11.39
CA TRP A 356 -3.29 -12.77 12.78
C TRP A 356 -4.81 -13.00 12.85
N HIS A 357 -5.60 -12.34 11.98
CA HIS A 357 -7.05 -12.45 11.96
C HIS A 357 -7.46 -13.76 11.32
N LEU A 358 -6.77 -14.15 10.24
CA LEU A 358 -6.91 -15.47 9.65
C LEU A 358 -6.75 -16.58 10.70
N LYS A 359 -5.71 -16.49 11.54
CA LYS A 359 -5.50 -17.46 12.63
C LYS A 359 -6.74 -17.60 13.52
N GLN A 360 -7.36 -16.49 13.93
CA GLN A 360 -8.54 -16.53 14.77
C GLN A 360 -9.74 -17.18 14.06
N ILE A 361 -9.94 -16.85 12.79
CA ILE A 361 -10.99 -17.47 11.96
C ILE A 361 -10.78 -18.99 11.88
N LEU A 362 -9.56 -19.43 11.61
CA LEU A 362 -9.22 -20.85 11.49
C LEU A 362 -9.39 -21.60 12.81
N LEU A 363 -8.97 -21.02 13.94
CA LEU A 363 -9.19 -21.59 15.27
C LEU A 363 -10.68 -21.73 15.56
N ARG A 364 -11.49 -20.72 15.22
CA ARG A 364 -12.93 -20.78 15.42
C ARG A 364 -13.60 -21.84 14.55
N LEU A 365 -13.18 -21.99 13.30
CA LEU A 365 -13.65 -23.07 12.43
C LEU A 365 -13.29 -24.44 12.97
N ASN A 366 -12.10 -24.57 13.57
CA ASN A 366 -11.60 -25.83 14.12
C ASN A 366 -12.41 -26.31 15.34
N GLU A 367 -13.05 -25.40 16.06
CA GLU A 367 -13.97 -25.71 17.16
C GLU A 367 -15.37 -26.13 16.68
N LEU A 368 -15.72 -25.79 15.43
CA LEU A 368 -17.05 -26.03 14.86
C LEU A 368 -17.06 -27.28 13.99
N PRO A 369 -18.07 -28.16 14.12
CA PRO A 369 -18.23 -29.26 13.18
C PRO A 369 -18.54 -28.73 11.76
N GLU A 370 -17.95 -29.33 10.73
CA GLU A 370 -18.01 -28.87 9.32
C GLU A 370 -19.45 -28.62 8.83
N ARG A 371 -20.43 -29.41 9.32
CA ARG A 371 -21.87 -29.24 8.99
C ARG A 371 -22.47 -27.89 9.37
N VAL A 372 -21.87 -27.20 10.34
CA VAL A 372 -22.31 -25.89 10.89
C VAL A 372 -21.49 -24.74 10.28
N TRP A 373 -20.52 -25.03 9.41
CA TRP A 373 -19.75 -23.99 8.75
C TRP A 373 -20.64 -23.09 7.90
N PRO A 374 -20.28 -21.80 7.75
CA PRO A 374 -21.01 -20.89 6.89
C PRO A 374 -21.12 -21.41 5.46
N ARG A 375 -22.30 -21.26 4.87
CA ARG A 375 -22.57 -21.68 3.48
C ARG A 375 -22.65 -20.51 2.51
N ASP A 376 -22.78 -19.30 3.03
CA ASP A 376 -22.94 -18.06 2.29
C ASP A 376 -21.96 -16.99 2.76
N ASP A 377 -21.79 -15.95 1.94
CA ASP A 377 -20.84 -14.88 2.19
C ASP A 377 -21.14 -14.12 3.49
N ALA A 378 -22.43 -13.91 3.80
CA ALA A 378 -22.87 -13.25 5.02
C ALA A 378 -22.45 -14.02 6.28
N GLY A 379 -22.62 -15.35 6.30
CA GLY A 379 -22.18 -16.18 7.41
C GLY A 379 -20.65 -16.19 7.57
N TRP A 380 -19.90 -16.18 6.47
CA TRP A 380 -18.44 -16.09 6.50
C TRP A 380 -17.96 -14.75 7.07
N LEU A 381 -18.57 -13.63 6.67
CA LEU A 381 -18.26 -12.30 7.22
C LEU A 381 -18.67 -12.17 8.70
N GLN A 382 -19.78 -12.78 9.10
CA GLN A 382 -20.20 -12.82 10.50
C GLN A 382 -19.22 -13.62 11.37
N LEU A 383 -18.72 -14.75 10.85
CA LEU A 383 -17.67 -15.52 11.52
C LEU A 383 -16.39 -14.69 11.67
N ALA A 384 -15.97 -14.01 10.60
CA ALA A 384 -14.77 -13.18 10.61
C ALA A 384 -14.85 -12.03 11.61
N SER A 385 -15.94 -11.26 11.61
CA SER A 385 -16.16 -10.15 12.55
C SER A 385 -16.20 -10.60 14.02
N ARG A 386 -16.72 -11.80 14.30
CA ARG A 386 -16.72 -12.38 15.66
C ARG A 386 -15.37 -12.95 16.07
N SER A 387 -14.44 -13.13 15.14
CA SER A 387 -13.12 -13.73 15.36
C SER A 387 -12.04 -12.66 15.67
N VAL A 388 -12.42 -11.56 16.32
CA VAL A 388 -11.49 -10.51 16.76
C VAL A 388 -11.15 -10.75 18.24
N PRO A 389 -9.87 -10.71 18.65
CA PRO A 389 -9.50 -10.82 20.06
C PRO A 389 -10.16 -9.70 20.87
N ALA A 390 -10.64 -10.00 22.08
CA ALA A 390 -11.27 -9.05 22.99
C ALA A 390 -10.39 -7.84 23.40
N ALA A 391 -9.13 -7.79 22.96
CA ALA A 391 -8.15 -6.75 23.27
C ALA A 391 -7.88 -5.76 22.12
N ALA A 392 -8.71 -5.74 21.06
CA ALA A 392 -8.58 -4.83 19.93
C ALA A 392 -9.82 -3.94 19.73
N GLY A 393 -10.31 -3.34 20.83
CA GLY A 393 -11.34 -2.31 20.85
C GLY A 393 -10.77 -0.96 21.25
#